data_AF-A0A1V4Z977-F1
#
_entry.id   AF-A0A1V4Z977-F1
#
_cell.length_a   1.000
_cell.length_b   1.000
_cell.length_c   1.000
_cell.angle_alpha   90.00
_cell.angle_beta   90.00
_cell.angle_gamma   90.00
#
_symmetry.space_group_name_H-M   'P 1'
#
loop_
_entity.id
_entity.type
_entity.pdbx_description
1 polymer ?
#
loop_
_entity_poly.entity_id
_entity_poly.type
_entity_poly.pdbx_seq_one_letter_code
_entity_poly.pdbx_strand_id
1 'polypeptide(L)'
;MVVYKDGAEFATAYTTVQVDTVHEWNGNTEYNGQLGMGQQLDNVYYSIDWGDGTAPDSGPYPGGRLQVSHAYQKGGFFTVTVSFWLGSSYSSLISRWQYDMLGAVTKGVDISAGGADIVRNGITMGTRDVSMGDAYTMSVDFPTTYIEIPGSGGQYAEPGVSTPRLSAIFHWGDGTSSVDVVPDANGVVHCEDTHVYAEPGRYTPGVELVLDTDSVIGIGTSDMLDIRYLAGPIDVTVAGDTVVASAGLPGGVSGLTADWTLVKKDDPAITYLDTGDIGSTVIEITGMFSDVSPGQYILTLDLKDRSGTTIFSEVYYYVSV
;
A
#
# COMPACT_ATOMS: atom_id res chain seq x y z
N MET A 1 -10.14 -25.76 1.14
CA MET A 1 -8.89 -25.07 0.75
C MET A 1 -8.32 -24.40 2.00
N VAL A 2 -7.00 -24.44 2.22
CA VAL A 2 -6.38 -23.74 3.36
C VAL A 2 -5.76 -22.46 2.82
N VAL A 3 -6.14 -21.32 3.38
CA VAL A 3 -5.62 -20.02 3.02
C VAL A 3 -4.63 -19.61 4.10
N TYR A 4 -3.40 -19.29 3.69
CA TYR A 4 -2.34 -18.85 4.58
C TYR A 4 -2.19 -17.33 4.51
N LYS A 5 -1.88 -16.72 5.66
CA LYS A 5 -1.41 -15.33 5.78
C LYS A 5 -0.20 -15.32 6.69
N ASP A 6 0.89 -14.73 6.24
CA ASP A 6 2.15 -14.57 7.00
C ASP A 6 2.74 -15.89 7.53
N GLY A 7 2.62 -16.97 6.75
CA GLY A 7 3.11 -18.29 7.13
C GLY A 7 2.28 -19.00 8.21
N ALA A 8 1.20 -18.38 8.68
CA ALA A 8 0.21 -18.97 9.57
C ALA A 8 -1.10 -19.24 8.82
N GLU A 9 -1.82 -20.29 9.23
CA GLU A 9 -3.15 -20.60 8.68
C GLU A 9 -4.13 -19.47 9.06
N PHE A 10 -4.70 -18.81 8.05
CA PHE A 10 -5.54 -17.62 8.23
C PHE A 10 -7.03 -17.94 8.12
N ALA A 11 -7.39 -18.85 7.22
CA ALA A 11 -8.75 -19.35 7.10
C ALA A 11 -8.76 -20.73 6.48
N THR A 12 -9.63 -21.60 6.98
CA THR A 12 -10.01 -22.83 6.28
C THR A 12 -11.35 -22.61 5.61
N ALA A 13 -11.35 -22.62 4.28
CA ALA A 13 -12.57 -22.68 3.49
C ALA A 13 -13.03 -24.14 3.39
N TYR A 14 -14.10 -24.45 4.11
CA TYR A 14 -14.86 -25.69 3.90
C TYR A 14 -15.75 -25.49 2.69
N THR A 15 -15.60 -26.34 1.68
CA THR A 15 -16.71 -26.58 0.76
C THR A 15 -17.23 -27.98 1.06
N THR A 16 -18.48 -28.04 1.51
CA THR A 16 -19.24 -29.29 1.50
C THR A 16 -19.67 -29.53 0.06
N VAL A 17 -19.21 -30.64 -0.53
CA VAL A 17 -19.81 -31.18 -1.74
C VAL A 17 -21.20 -31.68 -1.35
N GLN A 18 -22.21 -30.84 -1.55
CA GLN A 18 -23.60 -31.29 -1.58
C GLN A 18 -23.79 -31.98 -2.93
N VAL A 19 -23.84 -33.31 -2.90
CA VAL A 19 -24.35 -34.12 -4.01
C VAL A 19 -25.86 -33.97 -4.01
N ASP A 20 -26.35 -32.93 -4.64
CA ASP A 20 -27.73 -32.80 -5.10
C ASP A 20 -27.67 -31.76 -6.22
N THR A 21 -27.67 -32.11 -7.50
CA THR A 21 -28.57 -33.04 -8.17
C THR A 21 -27.82 -33.67 -9.34
N VAL A 22 -27.81 -35.00 -9.38
CA VAL A 22 -27.56 -35.76 -10.59
C VAL A 22 -28.66 -35.39 -11.58
N HIS A 23 -28.32 -34.82 -12.72
CA HIS A 23 -29.19 -34.96 -13.89
C HIS A 23 -28.82 -36.30 -14.54
N GLU A 24 -29.75 -37.24 -14.45
CA GLU A 24 -29.56 -38.64 -14.80
C GLU A 24 -29.14 -38.82 -16.26
N TRP A 25 -28.14 -39.67 -16.49
CA TRP A 25 -28.15 -40.55 -17.65
C TRP A 25 -28.03 -42.01 -17.18
N ASN A 26 -29.10 -42.75 -17.44
CA ASN A 26 -29.22 -44.19 -17.21
C ASN A 26 -28.36 -44.98 -18.21
N GLY A 27 -27.45 -45.80 -17.69
CA GLY A 27 -26.64 -46.74 -18.46
C GLY A 27 -25.75 -47.60 -17.56
N ASN A 28 -26.38 -48.45 -16.74
CA ASN A 28 -25.84 -49.66 -16.09
C ASN A 28 -24.59 -50.22 -16.80
N THR A 29 -23.39 -50.25 -16.21
CA THR A 29 -22.97 -51.26 -15.21
C THR A 29 -21.87 -50.76 -14.26
N GLU A 30 -22.12 -50.93 -12.96
CA GLU A 30 -21.16 -51.11 -11.85
C GLU A 30 -19.89 -50.22 -11.81
N TYR A 31 -20.02 -49.04 -11.22
CA TYR A 31 -18.95 -48.53 -10.35
C TYR A 31 -19.56 -47.81 -9.14
N ASN A 32 -19.55 -48.50 -8.00
CA ASN A 32 -20.11 -48.03 -6.73
C ASN A 32 -18.99 -47.45 -5.83
N GLY A 33 -18.09 -46.66 -6.41
CA GLY A 33 -16.98 -46.05 -5.69
C GLY A 33 -17.24 -44.56 -5.46
N GLN A 34 -17.54 -44.17 -4.22
CA GLN A 34 -17.15 -42.85 -3.76
C GLN A 34 -15.68 -42.64 -4.13
N LEU A 35 -15.31 -41.50 -4.73
CA LEU A 35 -13.90 -41.11 -4.88
C LEU A 35 -13.31 -41.01 -3.47
N GLY A 36 -12.65 -42.10 -3.09
CA GLY A 36 -12.49 -42.52 -1.71
C GLY A 36 -11.41 -41.74 -0.96
N MET A 37 -11.55 -41.81 0.36
CA MET A 37 -10.61 -41.33 1.34
C MET A 37 -9.24 -41.99 1.17
N GLY A 38 -8.30 -41.27 0.53
CA GLY A 38 -6.86 -41.42 0.78
C GLY A 38 -6.08 -42.52 0.05
N GLN A 39 -6.59 -43.11 -1.04
CA GLN A 39 -5.78 -44.02 -1.87
C GLN A 39 -5.59 -43.49 -3.29
N GLN A 40 -4.33 -43.50 -3.75
CA GLN A 40 -3.93 -43.18 -5.12
C GLN A 40 -4.69 -44.09 -6.09
N LEU A 41 -5.39 -43.50 -7.05
CA LEU A 41 -6.02 -44.26 -8.14
C LEU A 41 -4.98 -44.46 -9.23
N ASP A 42 -4.56 -45.70 -9.43
CA ASP A 42 -3.65 -46.05 -10.51
C ASP A 42 -4.23 -45.59 -11.85
N ASN A 43 -3.41 -44.93 -12.66
CA ASN A 43 -3.75 -44.46 -14.01
C ASN A 43 -4.76 -43.29 -14.10
N VAL A 44 -5.03 -42.58 -13.01
CA VAL A 44 -5.78 -41.31 -13.04
C VAL A 44 -4.82 -40.12 -13.00
N TYR A 45 -5.07 -39.11 -13.83
CA TYR A 45 -4.29 -37.88 -13.95
C TYR A 45 -5.20 -36.67 -13.82
N TYR A 46 -4.65 -35.54 -13.35
CA TYR A 46 -5.35 -34.27 -13.28
C TYR A 46 -4.67 -33.22 -14.16
N SER A 47 -5.44 -32.21 -14.57
CA SER A 47 -4.94 -30.96 -15.15
C SER A 47 -5.79 -29.80 -14.63
N ILE A 48 -5.14 -28.70 -14.24
CA ILE A 48 -5.77 -27.46 -13.76
C ILE A 48 -5.26 -26.33 -14.65
N ASP A 49 -6.15 -25.81 -15.48
CA ASP A 49 -5.94 -24.57 -16.22
C ASP A 49 -6.44 -23.40 -15.37
N TRP A 50 -5.57 -22.44 -15.08
CA TRP A 50 -5.85 -21.32 -14.18
C TRP A 50 -6.59 -20.16 -14.85
N GLY A 51 -6.81 -20.23 -16.18
CA GLY A 51 -7.60 -19.25 -16.92
C GLY A 51 -6.87 -17.95 -17.27
N ASP A 52 -5.60 -17.80 -16.87
CA ASP A 52 -4.76 -16.61 -17.13
C ASP A 52 -3.77 -16.81 -18.30
N GLY A 53 -3.88 -17.94 -19.01
CA GLY A 53 -3.01 -18.32 -20.12
C GLY A 53 -1.65 -18.89 -19.69
N THR A 54 -1.40 -19.06 -18.39
CA THR A 54 -0.24 -19.82 -17.92
C THR A 54 -0.40 -21.32 -18.23
N ALA A 55 0.71 -22.06 -18.19
CA ALA A 55 0.66 -23.51 -18.46
C ALA A 55 -0.15 -24.23 -17.36
N PRO A 56 -1.04 -25.18 -17.71
CA PRO A 56 -1.81 -25.92 -16.72
C PRO A 56 -0.94 -26.75 -15.77
N ASP A 57 -1.27 -26.74 -14.49
CA ASP A 57 -0.70 -27.69 -13.53
C ASP A 57 -1.27 -29.09 -13.82
N SER A 58 -0.41 -30.10 -13.92
CA SER A 58 -0.87 -31.45 -14.25
C SER A 58 0.02 -32.55 -13.70
N GLY A 59 -0.53 -33.74 -13.53
CA GLY A 59 0.21 -34.88 -13.01
C GLY A 59 -0.66 -36.07 -12.63
N PRO A 60 -0.04 -37.16 -12.13
CA PRO A 60 -0.78 -38.29 -11.59
C PRO A 60 -1.60 -37.84 -10.39
N TYR A 61 -2.84 -38.31 -10.29
CA TYR A 61 -3.72 -38.01 -9.17
C TYR A 61 -3.31 -38.83 -7.94
N PRO A 62 -2.90 -38.19 -6.83
CA PRO A 62 -2.38 -38.89 -5.65
C PRO A 62 -3.46 -39.60 -4.82
N GLY A 63 -4.74 -39.45 -5.18
CA GLY A 63 -5.86 -39.86 -4.33
C GLY A 63 -6.15 -38.85 -3.22
N GLY A 64 -7.40 -38.82 -2.73
CA GLY A 64 -7.80 -37.89 -1.67
C GLY A 64 -7.86 -36.42 -2.10
N ARG A 65 -7.19 -35.53 -1.38
CA ARG A 65 -7.29 -34.08 -1.59
C ARG A 65 -6.10 -33.55 -2.39
N LEU A 66 -6.40 -32.85 -3.49
CA LEU A 66 -5.41 -32.10 -4.25
C LEU A 66 -5.16 -30.73 -3.57
N GLN A 67 -3.89 -30.42 -3.29
CA GLN A 67 -3.45 -29.13 -2.77
C GLN A 67 -2.46 -28.52 -3.76
N VAL A 68 -2.93 -27.49 -4.48
CA VAL A 68 -2.14 -26.71 -5.44
C VAL A 68 -2.35 -25.23 -5.14
N SER A 69 -1.40 -24.40 -5.55
CA SER A 69 -1.43 -22.95 -5.38
C SER A 69 -0.91 -22.28 -6.64
N HIS A 70 -1.55 -21.17 -7.04
CA HIS A 70 -1.18 -20.39 -8.21
C HIS A 70 -1.13 -18.90 -7.86
N ALA A 71 -0.26 -18.17 -8.55
CA ALA A 71 -0.09 -16.73 -8.38
C ALA A 71 -0.40 -16.02 -9.70
N TYR A 72 -1.42 -15.17 -9.68
CA TYR A 72 -1.81 -14.36 -10.85
C TYR A 72 -0.87 -13.16 -11.01
N GLN A 73 -0.45 -12.90 -12.24
CA GLN A 73 0.39 -11.73 -12.57
C GLN A 73 -0.44 -10.48 -12.91
N LYS A 74 -1.74 -10.67 -13.19
CA LYS A 74 -2.70 -9.61 -13.53
C LYS A 74 -3.94 -9.74 -12.64
N GLY A 75 -4.52 -8.62 -12.27
CA GLY A 75 -5.81 -8.60 -11.57
C GLY A 75 -6.96 -8.88 -12.53
N GLY A 76 -8.01 -9.57 -12.07
CA GLY A 76 -9.22 -9.79 -12.87
C GLY A 76 -10.04 -11.03 -12.48
N PHE A 77 -11.04 -11.33 -13.29
CA PHE A 77 -11.79 -12.59 -13.22
C PHE A 77 -11.17 -13.65 -14.14
N PHE A 78 -11.03 -14.87 -13.64
CA PHE A 78 -10.45 -16.00 -14.35
C PHE A 78 -11.34 -17.23 -14.23
N THR A 79 -11.56 -17.93 -15.34
CA THR A 79 -12.26 -19.22 -15.34
C THR A 79 -11.25 -20.35 -15.19
N VAL A 80 -11.19 -20.93 -13.99
CA VAL A 80 -10.31 -22.08 -13.69
C VAL A 80 -10.99 -23.36 -14.13
N THR A 81 -10.31 -24.16 -14.95
CA THR A 81 -10.81 -25.44 -15.44
C THR A 81 -10.02 -26.60 -14.83
N VAL A 82 -10.70 -27.47 -14.09
CA VAL A 82 -10.11 -28.68 -13.49
C VAL A 82 -10.61 -29.90 -14.27
N SER A 83 -9.69 -30.70 -14.82
CA SER A 83 -10.02 -31.91 -15.58
C SER A 83 -9.30 -33.14 -15.02
N PHE A 84 -9.99 -34.28 -15.02
CA PHE A 84 -9.43 -35.57 -14.63
C PHE A 84 -9.49 -36.53 -15.81
N TRP A 85 -8.45 -37.36 -15.95
CA TRP A 85 -8.23 -38.20 -17.12
C TRP A 85 -7.78 -39.60 -16.72
N LEU A 86 -8.12 -40.59 -17.55
CA LEU A 86 -7.51 -41.92 -17.51
C LEU A 86 -6.34 -41.98 -18.50
N GLY A 87 -5.25 -42.62 -18.10
CA GLY A 87 -4.06 -42.78 -18.94
C GLY A 87 -3.07 -41.63 -18.79
N SER A 88 -1.78 -41.95 -18.77
CA SER A 88 -0.68 -40.97 -18.69
C SER A 88 -0.58 -40.03 -19.88
N SER A 89 -1.30 -40.31 -20.97
CA SER A 89 -1.40 -39.46 -22.16
C SER A 89 -2.63 -38.56 -22.16
N TYR A 90 -3.36 -38.46 -21.05
CA TYR A 90 -4.61 -37.68 -20.96
C TYR A 90 -5.62 -38.08 -22.06
N SER A 91 -5.70 -39.39 -22.36
CA SER A 91 -6.41 -39.89 -23.55
C SER A 91 -7.92 -39.98 -23.38
N SER A 92 -8.41 -40.06 -22.15
CA SER A 92 -9.84 -40.22 -21.85
C SER A 92 -10.27 -39.34 -20.69
N LEU A 93 -11.13 -38.35 -20.95
CA LEU A 93 -11.67 -37.45 -19.93
C LEU A 93 -12.63 -38.22 -19.01
N ILE A 94 -12.40 -38.15 -17.71
CA ILE A 94 -13.29 -38.68 -16.67
C ILE A 94 -14.30 -37.61 -16.28
N SER A 95 -13.80 -36.42 -15.96
CA SER A 95 -14.62 -35.32 -15.44
C SER A 95 -13.93 -33.99 -15.72
N ARG A 96 -14.73 -32.94 -15.83
CA ARG A 96 -14.30 -31.55 -15.93
C ARG A 96 -15.20 -30.65 -15.12
N TRP A 97 -14.60 -29.69 -14.43
CA TRP A 97 -15.29 -28.60 -13.75
C TRP A 97 -14.70 -27.27 -14.14
N GLN A 98 -15.52 -26.23 -14.10
CA GLN A 98 -15.13 -24.85 -14.32
C GLN A 98 -15.64 -23.99 -13.17
N TYR A 99 -14.79 -23.07 -12.71
CA TYR A 99 -15.10 -22.16 -11.61
C TYR A 99 -14.56 -20.79 -11.96
N ASP A 100 -15.37 -19.75 -11.76
CA ASP A 100 -14.90 -18.38 -11.88
C ASP A 100 -14.28 -17.94 -10.55
N MET A 101 -13.10 -17.33 -10.64
CA MET A 101 -12.34 -16.82 -9.50
C MET A 101 -11.91 -15.38 -9.75
N LEU A 102 -11.73 -14.63 -8.66
CA LEU A 102 -11.10 -13.32 -8.66
C LEU A 102 -9.62 -13.47 -8.30
N GLY A 103 -8.75 -13.03 -9.20
CA GLY A 103 -7.33 -12.89 -8.95
C GLY A 103 -7.00 -11.47 -8.54
N ALA A 104 -6.40 -11.32 -7.36
CA ALA A 104 -5.86 -10.06 -6.88
C ALA A 104 -4.34 -10.03 -7.05
N VAL A 105 -3.80 -8.88 -7.47
CA VAL A 105 -2.35 -8.65 -7.59
C VAL A 105 -1.86 -7.66 -6.55
N THR A 106 -0.65 -7.87 -6.04
CA THR A 106 0.00 -6.94 -5.11
C THR A 106 1.13 -6.19 -5.80
N LYS A 107 1.20 -4.88 -5.57
CA LYS A 107 2.23 -3.97 -6.08
C LYS A 107 2.74 -3.06 -4.96
N GLY A 108 3.96 -2.57 -5.12
CA GLY A 108 4.43 -1.46 -4.31
C GLY A 108 3.98 -0.15 -4.93
N VAL A 109 3.57 0.81 -4.10
CA VAL A 109 3.20 2.16 -4.57
C VAL A 109 4.44 3.05 -4.68
N ASP A 110 4.37 4.05 -5.54
CA ASP A 110 5.30 5.19 -5.54
C ASP A 110 4.63 6.36 -4.81
N ILE A 111 5.39 7.07 -3.97
CA ILE A 111 4.92 8.29 -3.32
C ILE A 111 5.96 9.37 -3.54
N SER A 112 5.52 10.55 -3.97
CA SER A 112 6.36 11.73 -4.13
C SER A 112 5.79 12.92 -3.37
N ALA A 113 6.67 13.81 -2.93
CA ALA A 113 6.29 15.14 -2.43
C ALA A 113 7.12 16.17 -3.21
N GLY A 114 6.64 17.38 -3.51
CA GLY A 114 7.46 18.42 -4.17
C GLY A 114 8.26 17.96 -5.42
N GLY A 115 7.77 16.97 -6.16
CA GLY A 115 8.41 16.45 -7.38
C GLY A 115 9.56 15.44 -7.20
N ALA A 116 9.80 14.91 -6.00
CA ALA A 116 10.79 13.84 -5.79
C ALA A 116 10.22 12.66 -4.99
N ASP A 117 10.66 11.47 -5.35
CA ASP A 117 10.18 10.21 -4.77
C ASP A 117 10.66 10.08 -3.32
N ILE A 118 9.73 9.75 -2.43
CA ILE A 118 9.96 9.39 -1.03
C ILE A 118 9.67 7.91 -0.77
N VAL A 119 8.83 7.28 -1.59
CA VAL A 119 8.62 5.83 -1.64
C VAL A 119 8.73 5.42 -3.09
N ARG A 120 9.44 4.33 -3.34
CA ARG A 120 9.54 3.72 -4.67
C ARG A 120 9.29 2.23 -4.60
N ASN A 121 8.34 1.73 -5.39
CA ASN A 121 7.88 0.34 -5.38
C ASN A 121 7.59 -0.17 -3.97
N GLY A 122 6.92 0.65 -3.17
CA GLY A 122 6.51 0.35 -1.80
C GLY A 122 7.63 0.47 -0.76
N ILE A 123 8.85 0.85 -1.15
CA ILE A 123 9.99 0.96 -0.22
C ILE A 123 10.32 2.42 0.04
N THR A 124 10.39 2.82 1.31
CA THR A 124 10.73 4.20 1.70
C THR A 124 12.18 4.54 1.31
N MET A 125 12.35 5.64 0.58
CA MET A 125 13.62 6.14 0.08
C MET A 125 14.24 7.18 1.04
N GLY A 126 14.65 6.75 2.24
CA GLY A 126 15.42 7.59 3.17
C GLY A 126 14.73 8.89 3.63
N THR A 127 15.37 9.61 4.55
CA THR A 127 14.83 10.83 5.17
C THR A 127 14.93 12.01 4.21
N ARG A 128 14.04 12.07 3.22
CA ARG A 128 13.68 13.37 2.67
C ARG A 128 12.96 14.16 3.75
N ASP A 129 13.17 15.47 3.81
CA ASP A 129 12.38 16.33 4.68
C ASP A 129 10.92 16.26 4.21
N VAL A 130 10.11 15.49 4.94
CA VAL A 130 8.68 15.30 4.69
C VAL A 130 7.93 16.13 5.71
N SER A 131 7.22 17.15 5.24
CA SER A 131 6.56 18.12 6.11
C SER A 131 5.05 17.94 6.19
N MET A 132 4.52 18.32 7.35
CA MET A 132 3.26 19.04 7.50
C MET A 132 2.96 19.98 6.31
N GLY A 133 1.83 19.82 5.60
CA GLY A 133 1.40 20.78 4.58
C GLY A 133 1.94 20.56 3.16
N ASP A 134 2.90 19.64 2.98
CA ASP A 134 3.29 19.20 1.65
C ASP A 134 2.16 18.38 1.01
N ALA A 135 1.97 18.54 -0.31
CA ALA A 135 1.14 17.64 -1.09
C ALA A 135 1.93 16.38 -1.43
N TYR A 136 1.41 15.22 -0.98
CA TYR A 136 1.94 13.90 -1.25
C TYR A 136 1.14 13.28 -2.39
N THR A 137 1.80 12.92 -3.48
CA THR A 137 1.20 12.24 -4.62
C THR A 137 1.53 10.76 -4.53
N MET A 138 0.52 9.90 -4.40
CA MET A 138 0.68 8.44 -4.46
C MET A 138 0.26 7.95 -5.84
N SER A 139 1.05 7.05 -6.43
CA SER A 139 0.69 6.39 -7.67
C SER A 139 1.05 4.90 -7.69
N VAL A 140 0.31 4.13 -8.49
CA VAL A 140 0.60 2.72 -8.76
C VAL A 140 -0.04 2.28 -10.07
N ASP A 141 0.62 1.35 -10.76
CA ASP A 141 0.09 0.70 -11.95
C ASP A 141 -0.31 -0.75 -11.65
N PHE A 142 -1.58 -1.06 -11.88
CA PHE A 142 -2.08 -2.44 -11.83
C PHE A 142 -2.21 -3.01 -13.22
N PRO A 143 -1.48 -4.09 -13.56
CA PRO A 143 -1.77 -4.82 -14.77
C PRO A 143 -3.10 -5.58 -14.58
N THR A 144 -4.03 -5.37 -15.50
CA THR A 144 -5.34 -6.00 -15.52
C THR A 144 -5.49 -6.85 -16.78
N THR A 145 -6.29 -7.90 -16.69
CA THR A 145 -6.90 -8.48 -17.90
C THR A 145 -8.19 -7.73 -18.16
N TYR A 146 -8.20 -6.92 -19.22
CA TYR A 146 -9.39 -6.23 -19.69
C TYR A 146 -10.53 -7.23 -19.85
N ILE A 147 -11.56 -7.09 -19.01
CA ILE A 147 -12.85 -7.73 -19.25
C ILE A 147 -13.62 -6.71 -20.07
N GLU A 148 -13.55 -6.84 -21.38
CA GLU A 148 -14.73 -6.55 -22.17
C GLU A 148 -15.79 -7.48 -21.58
N ILE A 149 -16.71 -6.97 -20.74
CA ILE A 149 -17.92 -7.75 -20.47
C ILE A 149 -18.47 -8.00 -21.87
N PRO A 150 -18.72 -9.25 -22.27
CA PRO A 150 -19.40 -9.53 -23.52
C PRO A 150 -20.66 -8.65 -23.58
N GLY A 151 -20.61 -7.58 -24.40
CA GLY A 151 -21.65 -6.56 -24.49
C GLY A 151 -21.30 -5.11 -24.15
N SER A 152 -20.04 -4.69 -23.97
CA SER A 152 -19.75 -3.25 -23.78
C SER A 152 -19.49 -2.43 -25.07
N GLY A 153 -19.58 -3.03 -26.28
CA GLY A 153 -19.42 -2.24 -27.51
C GLY A 153 -19.30 -2.99 -28.85
N GLY A 154 -19.16 -4.32 -28.85
CA GLY A 154 -19.22 -5.12 -30.08
C GLY A 154 -20.56 -5.84 -30.22
N GLN A 155 -21.47 -5.33 -31.05
CA GLN A 155 -22.73 -5.95 -31.56
C GLN A 155 -23.69 -6.69 -30.57
N TYR A 156 -23.38 -6.83 -29.28
CA TYR A 156 -24.12 -7.59 -28.27
C TYR A 156 -24.24 -6.84 -26.94
N ALA A 157 -24.33 -5.51 -26.96
CA ALA A 157 -24.63 -4.75 -25.75
C ALA A 157 -26.05 -5.06 -25.27
N GLU A 158 -26.15 -5.84 -24.20
CA GLU A 158 -27.41 -6.11 -23.51
C GLU A 158 -27.91 -4.81 -22.85
N PRO A 159 -29.08 -4.27 -23.26
CA PRO A 159 -29.62 -3.06 -22.67
C PRO A 159 -29.86 -3.22 -21.16
N GLY A 160 -29.15 -2.43 -20.35
CA GLY A 160 -29.33 -2.39 -18.90
C GLY A 160 -28.19 -2.99 -18.06
N VAL A 161 -27.14 -3.53 -18.69
CA VAL A 161 -25.91 -3.93 -17.97
C VAL A 161 -25.01 -2.70 -17.80
N SER A 162 -24.72 -2.32 -16.56
CA SER A 162 -23.73 -1.27 -16.27
C SER A 162 -22.35 -1.75 -16.71
N THR A 163 -21.60 -0.91 -17.42
CA THR A 163 -20.18 -1.14 -17.67
C THR A 163 -19.47 -1.37 -16.35
N PRO A 164 -18.56 -2.36 -16.24
CA PRO A 164 -17.89 -2.60 -14.98
C PRO A 164 -17.08 -1.37 -14.60
N ARG A 165 -17.18 -0.94 -13.35
CA ARG A 165 -16.53 0.31 -12.89
C ARG A 165 -15.33 -0.02 -12.04
N LEU A 166 -14.15 0.42 -12.46
CA LEU A 166 -12.96 0.34 -11.64
C LEU A 166 -12.88 1.57 -10.74
N SER A 167 -12.61 1.35 -9.47
CA SER A 167 -12.41 2.40 -8.47
C SER A 167 -11.10 2.16 -7.73
N ALA A 168 -10.25 3.17 -7.65
CA ALA A 168 -9.07 3.18 -6.81
C ALA A 168 -9.44 3.81 -5.47
N ILE A 169 -9.27 3.08 -4.37
CA ILE A 169 -9.48 3.57 -3.01
C ILE A 169 -8.12 3.80 -2.39
N PHE A 170 -7.75 5.05 -2.16
CA PHE A 170 -6.49 5.42 -1.52
C PHE A 170 -6.70 5.51 -0.01
N HIS A 171 -5.89 4.78 0.73
CA HIS A 171 -5.82 4.80 2.17
C HIS A 171 -4.57 5.56 2.59
N TRP A 172 -4.71 6.72 3.21
CA TRP A 172 -3.57 7.57 3.58
C TRP A 172 -2.92 7.16 4.90
N GLY A 173 -3.56 6.27 5.66
CA GLY A 173 -3.06 5.74 6.93
C GLY A 173 -3.35 6.63 8.15
N ASP A 174 -3.84 7.85 7.94
CA ASP A 174 -4.27 8.80 8.99
C ASP A 174 -5.77 8.68 9.34
N GLY A 175 -6.43 7.63 8.84
CA GLY A 175 -7.87 7.41 8.97
C GLY A 175 -8.70 8.09 7.88
N THR A 176 -8.08 8.85 6.98
CA THR A 176 -8.74 9.38 5.78
C THR A 176 -8.55 8.47 4.58
N SER A 177 -9.45 8.60 3.62
CA SER A 177 -9.40 7.89 2.35
C SER A 177 -10.00 8.74 1.24
N SER A 178 -9.51 8.55 0.04
CA SER A 178 -10.05 9.14 -1.18
C SER A 178 -10.36 8.05 -2.20
N VAL A 179 -11.27 8.33 -3.12
CA VAL A 179 -11.73 7.37 -4.13
C VAL A 179 -11.72 8.05 -5.49
N ASP A 180 -11.09 7.41 -6.47
CA ASP A 180 -11.11 7.84 -7.86
C ASP A 180 -11.65 6.73 -8.78
N VAL A 181 -12.32 7.13 -9.86
CA VAL A 181 -12.82 6.21 -10.89
C VAL A 181 -11.82 6.18 -12.02
N VAL A 182 -11.11 5.06 -12.16
CA VAL A 182 -9.99 4.93 -13.08
C VAL A 182 -10.40 4.10 -14.31
N PRO A 183 -10.24 4.61 -15.54
CA PRO A 183 -10.47 3.82 -16.75
C PRO A 183 -9.35 2.78 -16.94
N ASP A 184 -9.69 1.58 -17.43
CA ASP A 184 -8.70 0.61 -17.88
C ASP A 184 -8.11 1.07 -19.23
N ALA A 185 -6.83 1.44 -19.24
CA ALA A 185 -6.12 1.88 -20.42
C ALA A 185 -5.25 0.75 -20.97
N ASN A 186 -5.87 -0.17 -21.73
CA ASN A 186 -5.20 -1.27 -22.44
C ASN A 186 -4.59 -2.35 -21.53
N GLY A 187 -5.27 -2.75 -20.46
CA GLY A 187 -4.83 -3.81 -19.54
C GLY A 187 -3.84 -3.33 -18.48
N VAL A 188 -3.76 -2.02 -18.28
CA VAL A 188 -3.09 -1.39 -17.14
C VAL A 188 -3.99 -0.27 -16.63
N VAL A 189 -4.18 -0.24 -15.32
CA VAL A 189 -4.89 0.81 -14.61
C VAL A 189 -3.86 1.63 -13.85
N HIS A 190 -3.75 2.90 -14.22
CA HIS A 190 -2.92 3.88 -13.51
C HIS A 190 -3.77 4.57 -12.45
N CYS A 191 -3.41 4.37 -11.18
CA CYS A 191 -4.04 5.02 -10.05
C CYS A 191 -3.11 6.14 -9.56
N GLU A 192 -3.61 7.37 -9.44
CA GLU A 192 -2.89 8.50 -8.85
C GLU A 192 -3.84 9.37 -8.02
N ASP A 193 -3.41 9.81 -6.84
CA ASP A 193 -4.12 10.83 -6.06
C ASP A 193 -3.17 11.61 -5.13
N THR A 194 -3.65 12.73 -4.58
CA THR A 194 -2.88 13.64 -3.73
C THR A 194 -3.52 13.85 -2.35
N HIS A 195 -2.68 13.99 -1.32
CA HIS A 195 -3.12 14.24 0.06
C HIS A 195 -2.17 15.14 0.83
N VAL A 196 -2.69 15.78 1.88
CA VAL A 196 -1.93 16.59 2.83
C VAL A 196 -2.22 16.08 4.23
N TYR A 197 -1.19 15.60 4.92
CA TYR A 197 -1.31 15.17 6.32
C TYR A 197 -1.50 16.39 7.24
N ALA A 198 -2.55 16.34 8.06
CA ALA A 198 -2.88 17.42 8.99
C ALA A 198 -2.14 17.31 10.34
N GLU A 199 -1.54 16.16 10.62
CA GLU A 199 -0.79 15.89 11.85
C GLU A 199 0.51 15.15 11.51
N PRO A 200 1.57 15.32 12.32
CA PRO A 200 2.75 14.48 12.19
C PRO A 200 2.42 13.07 12.68
N GLY A 201 3.16 12.09 12.19
CA GLY A 201 2.96 10.72 12.61
C GLY A 201 3.52 9.72 11.64
N ARG A 202 3.33 8.46 12.03
CA ARG A 202 3.73 7.31 11.23
C ARG A 202 2.50 6.76 10.53
N TYR A 203 2.53 6.76 9.22
CA TYR A 203 1.42 6.32 8.38
C TYR A 203 1.89 5.23 7.45
N THR A 204 0.98 4.30 7.11
CA THR A 204 1.25 3.24 6.13
C THR A 204 0.22 3.39 5.03
N PRO A 205 0.51 4.21 4.00
CA PRO A 205 -0.42 4.42 2.92
C PRO A 205 -0.54 3.18 2.03
N GLY A 206 -1.67 3.07 1.34
CA GLY A 206 -1.92 2.00 0.40
C GLY A 206 -3.10 2.31 -0.50
N VAL A 207 -3.36 1.43 -1.45
CA VAL A 207 -4.44 1.59 -2.42
C VAL A 207 -5.07 0.25 -2.74
N GLU A 208 -6.39 0.22 -2.84
CA GLU A 208 -7.15 -0.93 -3.33
C GLU A 208 -7.76 -0.59 -4.68
N LEU A 209 -7.54 -1.45 -5.68
CA LEU A 209 -8.25 -1.40 -6.94
C LEU A 209 -9.45 -2.33 -6.87
N VAL A 210 -10.64 -1.75 -6.95
CA VAL A 210 -11.92 -2.43 -6.79
C VAL A 210 -12.67 -2.44 -8.12
N LEU A 211 -13.26 -3.58 -8.44
CA LEU A 211 -14.20 -3.75 -9.54
C LEU A 211 -15.65 -3.67 -9.02
N ASP A 212 -16.44 -2.89 -9.75
CA ASP A 212 -17.84 -2.51 -9.50
C ASP A 212 -18.08 -1.81 -8.16
N THR A 213 -17.91 -2.50 -7.03
CA THR A 213 -17.97 -1.90 -5.69
C THR A 213 -17.40 -2.76 -4.56
N ASP A 214 -17.17 -4.06 -4.76
CA ASP A 214 -16.87 -5.00 -3.66
C ASP A 214 -15.73 -5.99 -3.94
N SER A 215 -15.24 -6.04 -5.18
CA SER A 215 -14.29 -7.05 -5.63
C SER A 215 -12.90 -6.44 -5.77
N VAL A 216 -12.02 -6.69 -4.79
CA VAL A 216 -10.62 -6.24 -4.84
C VAL A 216 -9.84 -7.08 -5.84
N ILE A 217 -9.26 -6.42 -6.85
CA ILE A 217 -8.45 -7.05 -7.90
C ILE A 217 -7.00 -6.55 -7.92
N GLY A 218 -6.69 -5.50 -7.15
CA GLY A 218 -5.34 -4.98 -6.99
C GLY A 218 -5.13 -4.38 -5.61
N ILE A 219 -3.95 -4.57 -5.03
CA ILE A 219 -3.54 -3.99 -3.75
C ILE A 219 -2.16 -3.37 -3.91
N GLY A 220 -2.06 -2.08 -3.59
CA GLY A 220 -0.83 -1.32 -3.57
C GLY A 220 -0.42 -1.05 -2.13
N THR A 221 0.81 -1.39 -1.77
CA THR A 221 1.33 -1.21 -0.41
C THR A 221 2.52 -0.28 -0.39
N SER A 222 2.61 0.53 0.68
CA SER A 222 3.80 1.31 1.04
C SER A 222 4.40 0.79 2.35
N ASP A 223 5.70 0.94 2.50
CA ASP A 223 6.37 1.01 3.79
C ASP A 223 5.87 2.23 4.59
N MET A 224 6.23 2.26 5.87
CA MET A 224 5.88 3.35 6.77
C MET A 224 6.50 4.68 6.31
N LEU A 225 5.64 5.70 6.18
CA LEU A 225 5.99 7.11 6.12
C LEU A 225 6.08 7.66 7.54
N ASP A 226 7.13 8.43 7.83
CA ASP A 226 7.33 9.14 9.11
C ASP A 226 7.24 10.64 8.84
N ILE A 227 6.03 11.19 8.93
CA ILE A 227 5.74 12.60 8.66
C ILE A 227 6.04 13.43 9.91
N ARG A 228 6.74 14.55 9.73
CA ARG A 228 7.19 15.40 10.85
C ARG A 228 6.82 16.86 10.62
N TYR A 229 6.94 17.66 11.68
CA TYR A 229 6.93 19.11 11.53
C TYR A 229 8.26 19.55 10.91
N LEU A 230 8.18 20.34 9.85
CA LEU A 230 9.32 21.06 9.29
C LEU A 230 9.15 22.52 9.66
N ALA A 231 10.14 23.10 10.35
CA ALA A 231 10.15 24.55 10.51
C ALA A 231 10.48 25.20 9.16
N GLY A 232 9.94 26.40 8.93
CA GLY A 232 10.41 27.26 7.85
C GLY A 232 11.86 27.71 8.10
N PRO A 233 12.45 28.44 7.13
CA PRO A 233 13.79 28.99 7.27
C PRO A 233 13.95 29.76 8.58
N ILE A 234 15.13 29.62 9.21
CA ILE A 234 15.46 30.37 10.40
C ILE A 234 15.90 31.79 10.00
N ASP A 235 15.16 32.79 10.46
CA ASP A 235 15.52 34.20 10.38
C ASP A 235 16.29 34.61 11.63
N VAL A 236 17.40 35.36 11.46
CA VAL A 236 18.21 35.83 12.59
C VAL A 236 18.40 37.34 12.53
N THR A 237 18.09 38.01 13.64
CA THR A 237 18.32 39.44 13.85
C THR A 237 19.30 39.65 14.99
N VAL A 238 20.29 40.51 14.79
CA VAL A 238 21.28 40.89 15.80
C VAL A 238 21.17 42.39 16.09
N ALA A 239 21.02 42.74 17.37
CA ALA A 239 20.93 44.12 17.83
C ALA A 239 21.75 44.31 19.11
N GLY A 240 22.94 44.90 18.97
CA GLY A 240 23.88 45.02 20.10
C GLY A 240 24.38 43.65 20.53
N ASP A 241 24.22 43.32 21.81
CA ASP A 241 24.56 42.02 22.41
C ASP A 241 23.35 41.05 22.43
N THR A 242 22.28 41.39 21.73
CA THR A 242 21.07 40.56 21.65
C THR A 242 20.95 39.89 20.29
N VAL A 243 20.77 38.57 20.31
CA VAL A 243 20.46 37.75 19.13
C VAL A 243 19.03 37.25 19.26
N VAL A 244 18.22 37.50 18.24
CA VAL A 244 16.86 36.98 18.11
C VAL A 244 16.83 36.06 16.89
N ALA A 245 16.42 34.82 17.09
CA ALA A 245 16.16 33.88 16.01
C ALA A 245 14.67 33.58 15.94
N SER A 246 14.12 33.47 14.73
CA SER A 246 12.76 32.99 14.55
C SER A 246 12.63 32.00 13.40
N ALA A 247 11.64 31.11 13.49
CA ALA A 247 11.32 30.15 12.43
C ALA A 247 9.82 29.96 12.33
N GLY A 248 9.30 29.93 11.09
CA GLY A 248 7.89 29.68 10.83
C GLY A 248 7.49 28.23 11.12
N LEU A 249 6.24 27.99 11.48
CA LEU A 249 5.64 26.66 11.55
C LEU A 249 4.46 26.54 10.58
N PRO A 250 4.24 25.37 9.97
CA PRO A 250 2.98 25.07 9.30
C PRO A 250 1.89 25.11 10.37
N GLY A 251 1.05 26.15 10.35
CA GLY A 251 0.22 26.56 11.49
C GLY A 251 -0.72 25.48 12.04
N GLY A 252 -1.18 25.69 13.28
CA GLY A 252 -2.15 24.79 13.95
C GLY A 252 -1.53 23.78 14.92
N VAL A 253 -0.28 23.95 15.32
CA VAL A 253 0.43 23.00 16.19
C VAL A 253 0.17 23.28 17.68
N SER A 254 0.05 22.22 18.50
CA SER A 254 -0.13 22.37 19.95
C SER A 254 0.65 21.33 20.76
N GLY A 255 1.34 21.80 21.80
CA GLY A 255 2.14 20.95 22.68
C GLY A 255 3.44 20.49 22.03
N LEU A 256 4.06 21.38 21.26
CA LEU A 256 5.47 21.30 20.93
C LEU A 256 6.24 22.23 21.85
N THR A 257 7.51 21.91 22.08
CA THR A 257 8.48 22.84 22.66
C THR A 257 9.61 23.05 21.66
N ALA A 258 10.22 24.23 21.70
CA ALA A 258 11.40 24.55 20.91
C ALA A 258 12.58 24.83 21.83
N ASP A 259 13.66 24.09 21.61
CA ASP A 259 14.94 24.33 22.26
C ASP A 259 15.87 25.00 21.26
N TRP A 260 16.27 26.22 21.57
CA TRP A 260 17.24 26.99 20.81
C TRP A 260 18.59 26.92 21.49
N THR A 261 19.63 26.61 20.72
CA THR A 261 21.01 26.55 21.20
C THR A 261 21.90 27.44 20.34
N LEU A 262 22.64 28.35 20.96
CA LEU A 262 23.63 29.19 20.31
C LEU A 262 25.02 28.86 20.87
N VAL A 263 25.88 28.23 20.07
CA VAL A 263 27.22 27.79 20.48
C VAL A 263 28.30 28.61 19.78
N LYS A 264 29.25 29.18 20.53
CA LYS A 264 30.35 29.93 19.94
C LYS A 264 31.31 28.99 19.21
N LYS A 265 31.59 29.28 17.94
CA LYS A 265 32.36 28.39 17.05
C LYS A 265 33.79 28.15 17.54
N ASP A 266 34.44 29.21 18.01
CA ASP A 266 35.84 29.17 18.44
C ASP A 266 36.03 28.81 19.92
N ASP A 267 34.93 28.79 20.69
CA ASP A 267 34.92 28.39 22.10
C ASP A 267 33.57 27.74 22.46
N PRO A 268 33.40 26.44 22.17
CA PRO A 268 32.13 25.75 22.40
C PRO A 268 31.67 25.72 23.87
N ALA A 269 32.54 26.08 24.82
CA ALA A 269 32.14 26.24 26.22
C ALA A 269 31.20 27.45 26.42
N ILE A 270 31.21 28.41 25.49
CA ILE A 270 30.27 29.52 25.45
C ILE A 270 29.03 29.05 24.69
N THR A 271 27.98 28.70 25.44
CA THR A 271 26.69 28.26 24.93
C THR A 271 25.57 29.07 25.58
N TYR A 272 24.62 29.53 24.77
CA TYR A 272 23.37 30.14 25.23
C TYR A 272 22.21 29.20 24.88
N LEU A 273 21.25 29.08 25.79
CA LEU A 273 20.08 28.20 25.65
C LEU A 273 18.82 29.03 25.86
N ASP A 274 17.82 28.77 25.03
CA ASP A 274 16.47 29.29 25.23
C ASP A 274 15.46 28.17 24.96
N THR A 275 14.39 28.12 25.74
CA THR A 275 13.33 27.12 25.63
C THR A 275 11.99 27.83 25.54
N GLY A 276 11.30 27.69 24.41
CA GLY A 276 9.98 28.29 24.19
C GLY A 276 8.89 27.23 24.12
N ASP A 277 7.83 27.38 24.91
CA ASP A 277 6.58 26.63 24.71
C ASP A 277 5.85 27.19 23.48
N ILE A 278 5.45 26.31 22.58
CA ILE A 278 4.72 26.69 21.37
C ILE A 278 3.22 26.64 21.69
N GLY A 279 2.64 27.81 21.92
CA GLY A 279 1.20 27.98 22.14
C GLY A 279 0.37 27.58 20.91
N SER A 280 -0.93 27.30 21.11
CA SER A 280 -1.84 26.69 20.11
C SER A 280 -2.21 27.56 18.90
N THR A 281 -1.51 28.67 18.66
CA THR A 281 -1.71 29.61 17.54
C THR A 281 -0.39 30.19 17.01
N VAL A 282 0.75 29.65 17.48
CA VAL A 282 2.06 30.18 17.15
C VAL A 282 2.46 29.68 15.76
N ILE A 283 2.52 30.62 14.82
CA ILE A 283 2.97 30.40 13.43
C ILE A 283 4.47 30.73 13.30
N GLU A 284 5.08 31.28 14.35
CA GLU A 284 6.48 31.68 14.41
C GLU A 284 7.06 31.43 15.80
N ILE A 285 8.08 30.60 15.90
CA ILE A 285 8.81 30.33 17.15
C ILE A 285 9.96 31.31 17.24
N THR A 286 10.23 31.85 18.43
CA THR A 286 11.34 32.78 18.66
C THR A 286 12.26 32.27 19.77
N GLY A 287 13.57 32.38 19.55
CA GLY A 287 14.60 32.26 20.59
C GLY A 287 15.28 33.62 20.80
N MET A 288 15.47 34.02 22.05
CA MET A 288 16.14 35.28 22.39
C MET A 288 17.34 35.04 23.31
N PHE A 289 18.50 35.53 22.90
CA PHE A 289 19.74 35.44 23.64
C PHE A 289 20.27 36.85 23.94
N SER A 290 20.47 37.17 25.22
CA SER A 290 21.08 38.43 25.66
C SER A 290 22.53 38.24 26.09
N ASP A 291 23.27 39.34 26.21
CA ASP A 291 24.67 39.34 26.66
C ASP A 291 25.57 38.44 25.80
N VAL A 292 25.28 38.36 24.50
CA VAL A 292 26.02 37.52 23.55
C VAL A 292 27.36 38.18 23.24
N SER A 293 28.45 37.50 23.59
CA SER A 293 29.79 38.04 23.33
C SER A 293 30.08 38.13 21.82
N PRO A 294 30.91 39.07 21.34
CA PRO A 294 31.27 39.14 19.92
C PRO A 294 31.93 37.85 19.41
N GLY A 295 31.55 37.41 18.21
CA GLY A 295 32.11 36.21 17.58
C GLY A 295 31.18 35.53 16.58
N GLN A 296 31.61 34.35 16.09
CA GLN A 296 30.81 33.49 15.22
C GLN A 296 30.10 32.41 16.05
N TYR A 297 28.83 32.15 15.72
CA TYR A 297 28.03 31.15 16.41
C TYR A 297 27.33 30.19 15.45
N ILE A 298 27.13 28.97 15.94
CA ILE A 298 26.24 27.96 15.36
C ILE A 298 24.93 28.03 16.13
N LEU A 299 23.84 28.22 15.42
CA LEU A 299 22.48 28.22 15.96
C LEU A 299 21.81 26.90 15.60
N THR A 300 21.22 26.24 16.60
CA THR A 300 20.43 25.03 16.41
C THR A 300 19.02 25.25 16.93
N LEU A 301 18.02 24.80 16.17
CA LEU A 301 16.63 24.69 16.58
C LEU A 301 16.27 23.21 16.68
N ASP A 302 15.89 22.75 17.88
CA ASP A 302 15.31 21.43 18.11
C ASP A 302 13.82 21.58 18.44
N LEU A 303 12.94 21.09 17.56
CA LEU A 303 11.52 20.94 17.88
C LEU A 303 11.30 19.61 18.58
N LYS A 304 10.56 19.65 19.68
CA LYS A 304 10.27 18.49 20.51
C LYS A 304 8.77 18.29 20.67
N ASP A 305 8.35 17.04 20.71
CA ASP A 305 6.97 16.67 21.05
C ASP A 305 6.71 16.78 22.57
N ARG A 306 5.46 16.49 23.00
CA ARG A 306 5.09 16.50 24.43
C ARG A 306 5.87 15.50 25.30
N SER A 307 6.53 14.51 24.69
CA SER A 307 7.38 13.55 25.40
C SER A 307 8.82 14.06 25.57
N GLY A 308 9.17 15.19 24.94
CA GLY A 308 10.52 15.75 24.89
C GLY A 308 11.40 15.12 23.81
N THR A 309 10.83 14.33 22.91
CA THR A 309 11.56 13.70 21.80
C THR A 309 11.76 14.71 20.69
N THR A 310 13.00 14.90 20.24
CA THR A 310 13.30 15.75 19.07
C THR A 310 12.69 15.14 17.81
N ILE A 311 11.79 15.88 17.19
CA ILE A 311 11.10 15.50 15.96
C ILE A 311 11.67 16.23 14.74
N PHE A 312 12.30 17.38 14.94
CA PHE A 312 13.00 18.13 13.90
C PHE A 312 14.21 18.84 14.52
N SER A 313 15.31 18.88 13.78
CA SER A 313 16.52 19.58 14.18
C SER A 313 17.14 20.23 12.95
N GLU A 314 17.33 21.55 13.00
CA GLU A 314 18.02 22.29 11.93
C GLU A 314 19.16 23.13 12.50
N VAL A 315 20.26 23.15 11.77
CA VAL A 315 21.51 23.83 12.17
C VAL A 315 21.79 24.96 11.19
N TYR A 316 21.79 26.20 11.68
CA TYR A 316 22.21 27.38 10.94
C TYR A 316 23.60 27.82 11.37
N TYR A 317 24.51 27.98 10.42
CA TYR A 317 25.94 27.97 10.72
C TYR A 317 26.55 29.32 11.12
N TYR A 318 25.85 30.45 10.96
CA TYR A 318 26.51 31.76 11.09
C TYR A 318 25.62 32.88 11.64
N VAL A 319 25.87 33.23 12.90
CA VAL A 319 25.45 34.51 13.51
C VAL A 319 26.71 35.29 13.89
N SER A 320 26.79 36.58 13.53
CA SER A 320 27.87 37.48 13.96
C SER A 320 27.31 38.63 14.79
N VAL A 321 27.85 38.79 16.00
CA VAL A 321 27.54 39.87 16.96
C VAL A 321 28.64 40.92 16.95
#